data_AF-A0A7R9AU92-F1
#
_entry.id   AF-A0A7R9AU92-F1
#
_cell.length_a   1.000
_cell.length_b   1.000
_cell.length_c   1.000
_cell.angle_alpha   90.00
_cell.angle_beta   90.00
_cell.angle_gamma   90.00
#
_symmetry.space_group_name_H-M   'P 1'
#
loop_
_entity.id
_entity.type
_entity.pdbx_description
1 polymer ?
#
loop_
_entity_poly.entity_id
_entity_poly.type
_entity_poly.pdbx_seq_one_letter_code
_entity_poly.pdbx_strand_id
1 'polypeptide(L)'
;MSYVFGVHTVKHVVVNCHNSRMVRATMSLGDCGGSSVTDKLFVEFLEALQAQSSDHGSLDILSSFIQCCNNTLDYMKATDAVKMSTEDEIISEIWLQGERNTWRLLLSLYQNRLRLQQEADDQGDIFMDVSETIKSVPWISEKDIVTRLFKEDNTTREYQLVVDWLEKNSADGRFDEACIQHYTDKTVAWENTLHQLHNKENSIPFGSSRPMVTKLDPDAPMRERRDLHDMDKEDEDKLLRDVFTEIRCGLLEKAQALCIHCGQNWRAATLEGWRPFHDPNYSSVSEDGELLPLEGNSNRDIWKLVVWNMTNNQKVPLYNRAVYAVFCGNLAALTEVCATWEDYLWAYLKVQVDILVEREIRSSLSRSYQPMPDEYWKNKMDLEEVFTELSACKDPNVRVEAKKPIHIVQKLIIQNKISELLDEMEVWVKGKDTSVTDSMLDQGNICNPHFLRFLSHVVLFLRVIGLCHKEHAANAVLEAYVKVLIGIREPQLVAYYVSTLPQEDQVALYAEFLQDISEPRERENCLLMAEDAGLDVETITRTVVENISAPAAPRVQPSHPSPLTPLHELHLLRQLSLPSHSNQFPVSATRLRSRRATLQPRKPTPALDLERSPPASIDWDALQWDFAEILRQ
;
A
#
# COMPACT_ATOMS: atom_id res chain seq x y z
N MET A 1 -2.96 -17.32 -11.48
CA MET A 1 -4.14 -17.33 -12.36
C MET A 1 -4.03 -16.33 -13.50
N SER A 2 -3.58 -15.09 -13.28
CA SER A 2 -3.50 -14.07 -14.35
C SER A 2 -2.63 -14.44 -15.56
N TYR A 3 -1.46 -15.07 -15.35
CA TYR A 3 -0.66 -15.65 -16.46
C TYR A 3 -1.38 -16.76 -17.23
N VAL A 4 -2.26 -17.51 -16.57
CA VAL A 4 -2.91 -18.71 -17.12
C VAL A 4 -4.07 -18.35 -18.06
N PHE A 5 -4.76 -17.25 -17.77
CA PHE A 5 -5.91 -16.80 -18.58
C PHE A 5 -5.51 -15.87 -19.73
N GLY A 6 -4.22 -15.63 -19.97
CA GLY A 6 -3.76 -14.64 -20.97
C GLY A 6 -4.25 -13.22 -20.68
N VAL A 7 -4.77 -12.99 -19.47
CA VAL A 7 -5.15 -11.68 -18.99
C VAL A 7 -3.87 -11.09 -18.44
N HIS A 8 -3.21 -10.23 -19.23
CA HIS A 8 -2.19 -9.33 -18.72
C HIS A 8 -2.85 -8.31 -17.76
N THR A 9 -3.45 -8.76 -16.65
CA THR A 9 -3.46 -7.94 -15.44
C THR A 9 -2.01 -7.91 -15.01
N VAL A 10 -1.40 -6.74 -15.19
CA VAL A 10 -0.04 -6.29 -14.91
C VAL A 10 0.70 -7.06 -13.79
N LYS A 11 0.95 -8.37 -13.95
CA LYS A 11 1.84 -9.16 -13.08
C LYS A 11 3.31 -8.87 -13.38
N HIS A 12 3.56 -8.19 -14.50
CA HIS A 12 4.81 -7.52 -14.80
C HIS A 12 4.58 -6.00 -14.79
N VAL A 13 4.41 -5.40 -13.61
CA VAL A 13 5.25 -4.24 -13.35
C VAL A 13 6.63 -4.84 -13.01
N VAL A 14 7.35 -5.29 -14.03
CA VAL A 14 8.79 -5.11 -13.97
C VAL A 14 8.91 -3.60 -13.99
N VAL A 15 9.07 -3.01 -12.81
CA VAL A 15 9.54 -1.65 -12.71
C VAL A 15 10.90 -1.69 -13.40
N ASN A 16 10.94 -1.42 -14.70
CA ASN A 16 12.19 -1.13 -15.40
C ASN A 16 12.63 0.25 -14.90
N CYS A 17 13.03 0.31 -13.62
CA CYS A 17 13.73 1.42 -13.00
C CYS A 17 15.18 1.39 -13.49
N HIS A 18 15.38 1.52 -14.79
CA HIS A 18 16.68 1.80 -15.40
C HIS A 18 16.56 3.10 -16.17
N ASN A 19 16.26 4.19 -15.44
CA ASN A 19 16.78 5.53 -15.69
C ASN A 19 16.12 6.54 -14.75
N SER A 20 16.61 6.58 -13.52
CA SER A 20 16.79 7.86 -12.82
C SER A 20 17.91 7.66 -11.82
N ARG A 21 19.12 8.05 -12.22
CA ARG A 21 20.17 8.37 -11.27
C ARG A 21 19.70 9.58 -10.47
N MET A 22 18.90 9.35 -9.44
CA MET A 22 18.69 10.36 -8.41
C MET A 22 20.03 10.53 -7.70
N VAL A 23 20.54 11.76 -7.75
CA VAL A 23 21.77 12.20 -7.12
C VAL A 23 21.72 11.79 -5.66
N ARG A 24 22.71 11.02 -5.20
CA ARG A 24 23.01 10.85 -3.77
C ARG A 24 23.35 12.23 -3.19
N ALA A 25 22.33 12.95 -2.74
CA ALA A 25 22.49 13.98 -1.74
C ALA A 25 22.19 13.33 -0.39
N THR A 26 23.21 12.72 0.20
CA THR A 26 23.21 12.49 1.65
C THR A 26 23.18 13.85 2.33
N MET A 27 21.99 14.40 2.57
CA MET A 27 21.83 15.38 3.62
C MET A 27 21.95 14.61 4.93
N SER A 28 23.09 14.83 5.58
CA SER A 28 23.32 14.51 6.98
C SER A 28 22.17 15.12 7.79
N LEU A 29 21.15 14.31 8.10
CA LEU A 29 20.32 14.54 9.28
C LEU A 29 21.29 14.71 10.44
N GLY A 30 21.35 15.93 10.96
CA GLY A 30 22.11 16.23 12.16
C GLY A 30 21.71 15.26 13.25
N ASP A 31 22.72 14.74 13.93
CA ASP A 31 22.64 13.84 15.07
C ASP A 31 21.77 14.45 16.18
N CYS A 32 20.45 14.27 16.06
CA CYS A 32 19.46 14.50 17.10
C CYS A 32 19.11 13.11 17.64
N GLY A 33 19.71 12.73 18.77
CA GLY A 33 19.58 11.40 19.36
C GLY A 33 18.12 10.95 19.47
N GLY A 34 17.78 9.87 18.76
CA GLY A 34 16.49 9.17 18.88
C GLY A 34 15.66 9.02 17.59
N SER A 35 16.08 9.55 16.44
CA SER A 35 15.28 9.45 15.20
C SER A 35 15.20 8.01 14.68
N SER A 36 13.98 7.55 14.39
CA SER A 36 13.71 6.26 13.77
C SER A 36 14.13 6.29 12.30
N VAL A 37 14.60 5.15 11.78
CA VAL A 37 14.92 4.97 10.34
C VAL A 37 13.74 5.36 9.43
N THR A 38 12.51 5.23 9.93
CA THR A 38 11.27 5.60 9.23
C THR A 38 11.03 7.10 9.15
N ASP A 39 11.71 7.93 9.93
CA ASP A 39 11.44 9.39 9.96
C ASP A 39 11.84 10.07 8.65
N LYS A 40 12.85 9.55 7.94
CA LYS A 40 13.19 10.06 6.60
C LYS A 40 12.02 9.99 5.61
N LEU A 41 11.05 9.09 5.83
CA LEU A 41 9.87 8.96 4.96
C LEU A 41 9.00 10.21 4.95
N PHE A 42 9.06 11.07 5.98
CA PHE A 42 8.34 12.35 5.96
C PHE A 42 8.84 13.25 4.82
N VAL A 43 10.15 13.30 4.61
CA VAL A 43 10.78 14.09 3.55
C VAL A 43 10.69 13.37 2.21
N GLU A 44 11.04 12.08 2.14
CA GLU A 44 11.03 11.30 0.89
C GLU A 44 9.63 11.30 0.22
N PHE A 45 8.54 11.26 1.01
CA PHE A 45 7.18 11.32 0.48
C PHE A 45 6.83 12.71 -0.08
N LEU A 46 7.27 13.79 0.58
CA LEU A 46 7.07 15.14 0.06
C LEU A 46 7.82 15.32 -1.27
N GLU A 47 9.08 14.90 -1.33
CA GLU A 47 9.90 14.98 -2.55
C GLU A 47 9.25 14.22 -3.71
N ALA A 48 8.75 13.00 -3.45
CA ALA A 48 8.04 12.19 -4.44
C ALA A 48 6.77 12.90 -4.97
N LEU A 49 6.05 13.61 -4.10
CA LEU A 49 4.83 14.33 -4.46
C LEU A 49 5.14 15.61 -5.26
N GLN A 50 6.21 16.33 -4.91
CA GLN A 50 6.65 17.54 -5.64
C GLN A 50 7.23 17.21 -7.03
N ALA A 51 7.95 16.08 -7.16
CA ALA A 51 8.54 15.65 -8.41
C ALA A 51 7.52 15.34 -9.52
N GLN A 52 6.29 14.95 -9.14
CA GLN A 52 5.24 14.51 -10.05
C GLN A 52 4.20 15.60 -10.36
N SER A 53 4.50 16.86 -10.08
CA SER A 53 3.63 18.02 -10.34
C SER A 53 3.46 18.39 -11.83
N SER A 54 3.84 17.49 -12.75
CA SER A 54 3.68 17.66 -14.20
C SER A 54 2.56 16.76 -14.74
N ASP A 55 1.83 17.27 -15.74
CA ASP A 55 0.48 16.89 -16.22
C ASP A 55 0.17 15.41 -16.56
N HIS A 56 1.11 14.49 -16.37
CA HIS A 56 0.96 13.07 -16.73
C HIS A 56 1.52 12.16 -15.63
N GLY A 57 0.66 11.71 -14.72
CA GLY A 57 0.97 10.55 -13.86
C GLY A 57 0.47 10.58 -12.42
N SER A 58 -0.82 10.83 -12.15
CA SER A 58 -1.36 10.73 -10.77
C SER A 58 -1.10 9.37 -10.10
N LEU A 59 -0.94 8.30 -10.90
CA LEU A 59 -0.57 6.95 -10.45
C LEU A 59 0.95 6.78 -10.21
N ASP A 60 1.81 7.60 -10.81
CA ASP A 60 3.27 7.51 -10.65
C ASP A 60 3.71 7.97 -9.25
N ILE A 61 2.91 8.83 -8.61
CA ILE A 61 3.05 9.18 -7.20
C ILE A 61 2.98 7.92 -6.33
N LEU A 62 2.01 7.03 -6.59
CA LEU A 62 1.86 5.78 -5.82
C LEU A 62 3.06 4.85 -6.04
N SER A 63 3.56 4.73 -7.27
CA SER A 63 4.76 3.97 -7.59
C SER A 63 5.98 4.50 -6.81
N SER A 64 6.09 5.82 -6.68
CA SER A 64 7.14 6.49 -5.92
C SER A 64 7.03 6.18 -4.42
N PHE A 65 5.83 6.25 -3.83
CA PHE A 65 5.61 5.87 -2.43
C PHE A 65 5.94 4.41 -2.15
N ILE A 66 5.56 3.49 -3.04
CA ILE A 66 5.92 2.07 -2.95
C ILE A 66 7.45 1.92 -2.93
N GLN A 67 8.16 2.67 -3.77
CA GLN A 67 9.62 2.63 -3.83
C GLN A 67 10.26 3.18 -2.55
N CYS A 68 9.77 4.29 -1.98
CA CYS A 68 10.24 4.83 -0.70
C CYS A 68 10.10 3.81 0.43
N CYS A 69 8.94 3.15 0.52
CA CYS A 69 8.71 2.09 1.49
C CYS A 69 9.64 0.88 1.26
N ASN A 70 9.79 0.41 0.01
CA ASN A 70 10.70 -0.72 -0.31
C ASN A 70 12.15 -0.40 0.09
N ASN A 71 12.67 0.76 -0.32
CA ASN A 71 14.04 1.17 0.00
C ASN A 71 14.30 1.19 1.50
N THR A 72 13.31 1.63 2.28
CA THR A 72 13.41 1.71 3.73
C THR A 72 13.31 0.33 4.39
N LEU A 73 12.43 -0.54 3.90
CA LEU A 73 12.33 -1.94 4.35
C LEU A 73 13.61 -2.74 4.02
N ASP A 74 14.16 -2.58 2.81
CA ASP A 74 15.41 -3.24 2.41
C ASP A 74 16.57 -2.81 3.32
N TYR A 75 16.61 -1.54 3.71
CA TYR A 75 17.59 -1.03 4.66
C TYR A 75 17.39 -1.60 6.08
N MET A 76 16.14 -1.69 6.56
CA MET A 76 15.82 -2.31 7.84
C MET A 76 16.26 -3.78 7.86
N LYS A 77 15.86 -4.57 6.86
CA LYS A 77 16.26 -5.99 6.72
C LYS A 77 17.77 -6.17 6.64
N ALA A 78 18.47 -5.29 5.93
CA ALA A 78 19.93 -5.33 5.87
C ALA A 78 20.58 -5.04 7.23
N THR A 79 19.96 -4.21 8.06
CA THR A 79 20.41 -3.90 9.43
C THR A 79 20.14 -5.08 10.36
N ASP A 80 18.99 -5.71 10.22
CA ASP A 80 18.57 -6.88 11.02
C ASP A 80 19.44 -8.11 10.78
N ALA A 81 19.96 -8.27 9.56
CA ALA A 81 20.95 -9.30 9.25
C ALA A 81 22.27 -9.13 10.05
N VAL A 82 22.55 -7.93 10.56
CA VAL A 82 23.78 -7.59 11.31
C VAL A 82 23.52 -7.51 12.81
N LYS A 83 22.31 -7.12 13.23
CA LYS A 83 21.93 -6.89 14.63
C LYS A 83 20.54 -7.45 14.89
N MET A 84 20.35 -8.08 16.04
CA MET A 84 19.02 -8.48 16.50
C MET A 84 18.12 -7.25 16.72
N SER A 85 17.01 -7.18 15.99
CA SER A 85 16.06 -6.08 16.03
C SER A 85 15.33 -6.03 17.37
N THR A 86 15.01 -4.83 17.82
CA THR A 86 14.16 -4.62 19.00
C THR A 86 12.68 -4.89 18.67
N GLU A 87 11.86 -5.10 19.68
CA GLU A 87 10.41 -5.28 19.50
C GLU A 87 9.76 -4.08 18.77
N ASP A 88 10.19 -2.85 19.11
CA ASP A 88 9.72 -1.63 18.45
C ASP A 88 10.16 -1.54 16.97
N GLU A 89 11.39 -1.99 16.65
CA GLU A 89 11.88 -2.06 15.27
C GLU A 89 11.04 -3.04 14.43
N ILE A 90 10.71 -4.20 15.00
CA ILE A 90 9.85 -5.21 14.35
C ILE A 90 8.43 -4.67 14.13
N ILE A 91 7.84 -4.02 15.13
CA ILE A 91 6.50 -3.41 15.01
C ILE A 91 6.51 -2.33 13.91
N SER A 92 7.55 -1.50 13.87
CA SER A 92 7.74 -0.47 12.84
C SER A 92 7.88 -1.07 11.44
N GLU A 93 8.64 -2.17 11.31
CA GLU A 93 8.78 -2.88 10.04
C GLU A 93 7.44 -3.45 9.57
N ILE A 94 6.71 -4.17 10.44
CA ILE A 94 5.39 -4.74 10.13
C ILE A 94 4.43 -3.64 9.69
N TRP A 95 4.45 -2.49 10.36
CA TRP A 95 3.62 -1.35 9.99
C TRP A 95 3.98 -0.80 8.61
N LEU A 96 5.27 -0.58 8.33
CA LEU A 96 5.74 -0.09 7.05
C LEU A 96 5.45 -1.08 5.90
N GLN A 97 5.51 -2.38 6.17
CA GLN A 97 5.06 -3.41 5.23
C GLN A 97 3.56 -3.25 4.92
N GLY A 98 2.72 -3.05 5.93
CA GLY A 98 1.28 -2.80 5.78
C GLY A 98 0.98 -1.54 4.96
N GLU A 99 1.72 -0.45 5.19
CA GLU A 99 1.64 0.78 4.41
C GLU A 99 2.00 0.54 2.93
N ARG A 100 3.17 -0.05 2.67
CA ARG A 100 3.62 -0.41 1.31
C ARG A 100 2.57 -1.25 0.58
N ASN A 101 2.03 -2.26 1.27
CA ASN A 101 1.02 -3.15 0.70
C ASN A 101 -0.24 -2.36 0.34
N THR A 102 -0.64 -1.39 1.16
CA THR A 102 -1.81 -0.55 0.86
C THR A 102 -1.58 0.38 -0.33
N TRP A 103 -0.37 0.93 -0.49
CA TRP A 103 -0.02 1.70 -1.69
C TRP A 103 -0.09 0.86 -2.98
N ARG A 104 0.36 -0.39 -2.93
CA ARG A 104 0.23 -1.34 -4.06
C ARG A 104 -1.22 -1.67 -4.39
N LEU A 105 -2.06 -1.79 -3.37
CA LEU A 105 -3.50 -2.01 -3.54
C LEU A 105 -4.15 -0.83 -4.25
N LEU A 106 -3.89 0.40 -3.78
CA LEU A 106 -4.35 1.64 -4.40
C LEU A 106 -3.92 1.71 -5.86
N LEU A 107 -2.64 1.47 -6.15
CA LEU A 107 -2.12 1.49 -7.52
C LEU A 107 -2.86 0.48 -8.41
N SER A 108 -2.99 -0.75 -7.96
CA SER A 108 -3.61 -1.83 -8.75
C SER A 108 -5.09 -1.58 -9.06
N LEU A 109 -5.86 -1.12 -8.06
CA LEU A 109 -7.29 -0.85 -8.23
C LEU A 109 -7.54 0.42 -9.04
N TYR A 110 -6.83 1.52 -8.76
CA TYR A 110 -7.06 2.79 -9.46
C TYR A 110 -6.48 2.79 -10.88
N GLN A 111 -5.45 1.99 -11.15
CA GLN A 111 -5.04 1.75 -12.53
C GLN A 111 -6.16 1.10 -13.36
N ASN A 112 -6.94 0.18 -12.78
CA ASN A 112 -8.09 -0.40 -13.46
C ASN A 112 -9.29 0.56 -13.53
N ARG A 113 -9.66 1.19 -12.41
CA ARG A 113 -10.84 2.07 -12.33
C ARG A 113 -10.70 3.31 -13.21
N LEU A 114 -9.55 3.98 -13.18
CA LEU A 114 -9.31 5.19 -14.00
C LEU A 114 -9.19 4.85 -15.49
N ARG A 115 -8.58 3.70 -15.83
CA ARG A 115 -8.53 3.24 -17.22
C ARG A 115 -9.93 2.98 -17.79
N LEU A 116 -10.81 2.34 -17.01
CA LEU A 116 -12.19 2.12 -17.44
C LEU A 116 -12.96 3.44 -17.62
N GLN A 117 -12.71 4.43 -16.77
CA GLN A 117 -13.29 5.75 -16.90
C GLN A 117 -12.80 6.44 -18.20
N GLN A 118 -11.50 6.39 -18.48
CA GLN A 118 -10.94 6.91 -19.73
C GLN A 118 -11.50 6.19 -20.97
N GLU A 119 -11.57 4.86 -20.94
CA GLU A 119 -12.15 4.07 -22.03
C GLU A 119 -13.64 4.42 -22.23
N ALA A 120 -14.40 4.67 -21.17
CA ALA A 120 -15.80 5.11 -21.26
C ALA A 120 -15.95 6.54 -21.81
N ASP A 121 -15.06 7.45 -21.43
CA ASP A 121 -15.04 8.83 -21.92
C ASP A 121 -14.65 8.89 -23.41
N ASP A 122 -13.67 8.08 -23.84
CA ASP A 122 -13.22 7.98 -25.23
C ASP A 122 -14.22 7.23 -26.14
N GLN A 123 -14.96 6.25 -25.60
CA GLN A 123 -15.96 5.46 -26.36
C GLN A 123 -17.27 6.20 -26.65
N GLY A 124 -17.40 7.46 -26.20
CA GLY A 124 -18.47 8.36 -26.62
C GLY A 124 -18.56 8.60 -28.14
N ASP A 125 -17.50 8.31 -28.91
CA ASP A 125 -17.42 8.71 -30.33
C ASP A 125 -17.25 7.60 -31.39
N ILE A 126 -17.00 6.32 -31.05
CA ILE A 126 -16.90 5.25 -32.07
C ILE A 126 -17.48 3.92 -31.56
N PHE A 127 -18.76 3.69 -31.83
CA PHE A 127 -19.37 2.37 -31.70
C PHE A 127 -18.94 1.49 -32.88
N MET A 128 -17.86 0.72 -32.71
CA MET A 128 -17.61 -0.46 -33.54
C MET A 128 -17.77 -1.69 -32.63
N ASP A 129 -18.84 -2.43 -32.85
CA ASP A 129 -19.21 -3.62 -32.09
C ASP A 129 -18.16 -4.73 -32.30
N VAL A 130 -17.15 -4.79 -31.44
CA VAL A 130 -16.17 -5.89 -31.40
C VAL A 130 -16.86 -7.21 -31.02
N SER A 131 -18.05 -7.17 -30.40
CA SER A 131 -18.86 -8.35 -30.11
C SER A 131 -19.36 -9.02 -31.40
N GLU A 132 -19.68 -8.24 -32.44
CA GLU A 132 -20.10 -8.80 -33.74
C GLU A 132 -18.96 -9.50 -34.49
N THR A 133 -17.71 -9.05 -34.32
CA THR A 133 -16.57 -9.64 -35.03
C THR A 133 -16.23 -11.04 -34.49
N ILE A 134 -16.42 -11.29 -33.18
CA ILE A 134 -16.10 -12.59 -32.55
C ILE A 134 -17.29 -13.56 -32.56
N LYS A 135 -18.54 -13.07 -32.69
CA LYS A 135 -19.72 -13.94 -32.98
C LYS A 135 -19.58 -14.71 -34.30
N SER A 136 -18.60 -14.36 -35.13
CA SER A 136 -18.29 -15.04 -36.39
C SER A 136 -17.30 -16.22 -36.27
N VAL A 137 -16.70 -16.47 -35.09
CA VAL A 137 -15.78 -17.60 -34.90
C VAL A 137 -16.59 -18.87 -34.56
N PRO A 138 -16.60 -19.92 -35.40
CA PRO A 138 -17.44 -21.10 -35.20
C PRO A 138 -17.07 -21.94 -33.96
N TRP A 139 -15.88 -21.72 -33.41
CA TRP A 139 -15.34 -22.40 -32.24
C TRP A 139 -14.85 -21.40 -31.21
N ILE A 140 -15.35 -21.53 -29.98
CA ILE A 140 -14.92 -20.76 -28.82
C ILE A 140 -14.44 -21.73 -27.74
N SER A 141 -13.23 -21.52 -27.23
CA SER A 141 -12.66 -22.36 -26.18
C SER A 141 -13.01 -21.85 -24.78
N GLU A 142 -12.84 -22.69 -23.75
CA GLU A 142 -13.04 -22.25 -22.36
C GLU A 142 -12.10 -21.08 -22.02
N LYS A 143 -10.84 -21.13 -22.50
CA LYS A 143 -9.89 -20.03 -22.29
C LYS A 143 -10.38 -18.72 -22.90
N ASP A 144 -10.91 -18.73 -24.11
CA ASP A 144 -11.41 -17.52 -24.78
C ASP A 144 -12.58 -16.89 -24.00
N ILE A 145 -13.46 -17.72 -23.46
CA ILE A 145 -14.59 -17.28 -22.62
C ILE A 145 -14.07 -16.63 -21.34
N VAL A 146 -13.09 -17.24 -20.68
CA VAL A 146 -12.51 -16.66 -19.47
C VAL A 146 -11.78 -15.35 -19.77
N THR A 147 -10.99 -15.30 -20.85
CA THR A 147 -10.33 -14.07 -21.28
C THR A 147 -11.35 -12.97 -21.59
N ARG A 148 -12.50 -13.31 -22.19
CA ARG A 148 -13.60 -12.36 -22.40
C ARG A 148 -14.21 -11.88 -21.08
N LEU A 149 -14.50 -12.79 -20.15
CA LEU A 149 -15.06 -12.45 -18.84
C LEU A 149 -14.21 -11.40 -18.12
N PHE A 150 -12.89 -11.59 -18.08
CA PHE A 150 -11.98 -10.62 -17.44
C PHE A 150 -11.89 -9.29 -18.19
N LYS A 151 -12.18 -9.24 -19.48
CA LYS A 151 -12.25 -8.00 -20.28
C LYS A 151 -13.57 -7.26 -20.12
N GLU A 152 -14.68 -7.97 -19.92
CA GLU A 152 -16.02 -7.37 -19.90
C GLU A 152 -16.54 -7.14 -18.47
N ASP A 153 -16.31 -8.06 -17.53
CA ASP A 153 -16.80 -7.95 -16.15
C ASP A 153 -15.76 -7.31 -15.23
N ASN A 154 -16.02 -6.07 -14.83
CA ASN A 154 -15.18 -5.35 -13.87
C ASN A 154 -15.14 -6.05 -12.51
N THR A 155 -16.23 -6.70 -12.09
CA THR A 155 -16.32 -7.33 -10.76
C THR A 155 -15.31 -8.47 -10.62
N THR A 156 -15.33 -9.41 -11.57
CA THR A 156 -14.37 -10.53 -11.62
C THR A 156 -12.93 -10.01 -11.69
N ARG A 157 -12.69 -8.95 -12.47
CA ARG A 157 -11.36 -8.34 -12.60
C ARG A 157 -10.89 -7.72 -11.30
N GLU A 158 -11.70 -6.92 -10.61
CA GLU A 158 -11.33 -6.35 -9.32
C GLU A 158 -11.06 -7.43 -8.27
N TYR A 159 -11.85 -8.51 -8.23
CA TYR A 159 -11.59 -9.62 -7.31
C TYR A 159 -10.22 -10.27 -7.59
N GLN A 160 -9.89 -10.47 -8.87
CA GLN A 160 -8.59 -11.02 -9.26
C GLN A 160 -7.43 -10.07 -8.97
N LEU A 161 -7.63 -8.74 -9.08
CA LEU A 161 -6.61 -7.76 -8.70
C LEU A 161 -6.30 -7.81 -7.20
N VAL A 162 -7.33 -7.95 -6.35
CA VAL A 162 -7.14 -8.10 -4.90
C VAL A 162 -6.48 -9.44 -4.59
N VAL A 163 -6.84 -10.53 -5.27
CA VAL A 163 -6.16 -11.83 -5.15
C VAL A 163 -4.68 -11.72 -5.55
N ASP A 164 -4.37 -11.07 -6.67
CA ASP A 164 -2.99 -10.88 -7.15
C ASP A 164 -2.16 -10.03 -6.17
N TRP A 165 -2.77 -9.00 -5.59
CA TRP A 165 -2.17 -8.18 -4.54
C TRP A 165 -1.84 -9.02 -3.29
N LEU A 166 -2.77 -9.86 -2.82
CA LEU A 166 -2.56 -10.74 -1.66
C LEU A 166 -1.50 -11.83 -1.95
N GLU A 167 -1.49 -12.39 -3.16
CA GLU A 167 -0.47 -13.34 -3.63
C GLU A 167 0.92 -12.67 -3.62
N LYS A 168 1.03 -11.43 -4.13
CA LYS A 168 2.29 -10.68 -4.17
C LYS A 168 2.81 -10.31 -2.77
N ASN A 169 1.94 -9.89 -1.86
CA ASN A 169 2.35 -9.55 -0.50
C ASN A 169 2.88 -10.78 0.26
N SER A 170 2.23 -11.94 0.08
CA SER A 170 2.70 -13.21 0.64
C SER A 170 4.07 -13.62 0.06
N ALA A 171 4.27 -13.43 -1.25
CA ALA A 171 5.55 -13.72 -1.89
C ALA A 171 6.72 -12.87 -1.36
N ASP A 172 6.45 -11.63 -0.93
CA ASP A 172 7.49 -10.75 -0.37
C ASP A 172 7.83 -11.11 1.09
N GLY A 173 6.87 -11.61 1.88
CA GLY A 173 7.10 -12.09 3.25
C GLY A 173 7.87 -13.42 3.31
N ARG A 174 7.84 -14.19 2.22
CA ARG A 174 8.53 -15.49 2.11
C ARG A 174 10.04 -15.42 2.32
N PHE A 175 10.69 -14.30 2.04
CA PHE A 175 12.15 -14.17 2.17
C PHE A 175 12.65 -14.34 3.61
N ASP A 176 11.78 -14.15 4.62
CA ASP A 176 12.14 -14.27 6.03
C ASP A 176 12.07 -15.73 6.53
N GLU A 177 11.26 -16.59 5.89
CA GLU A 177 11.31 -18.05 6.03
C GLU A 177 12.36 -18.62 5.08
N ALA A 178 13.62 -18.30 5.34
CA ALA A 178 14.75 -18.85 4.62
C ALA A 178 14.60 -20.37 4.50
N CYS A 179 14.38 -20.81 3.26
CA CYS A 179 14.51 -22.18 2.75
C CYS A 179 15.21 -23.11 3.75
N ILE A 180 14.44 -23.82 4.57
CA ILE A 180 14.91 -25.07 5.18
C ILE A 180 14.94 -26.09 4.04
N GLN A 181 15.84 -25.86 3.06
CA GLN A 181 16.20 -26.81 2.03
C GLN A 181 17.01 -27.92 2.71
N HIS A 182 16.28 -28.81 3.36
CA HIS A 182 16.69 -30.20 3.49
C HIS A 182 15.66 -31.05 2.74
N TYR A 183 15.35 -30.66 1.51
CA TYR A 183 14.85 -31.64 0.57
C TYR A 183 16.04 -32.50 0.19
N THR A 184 15.85 -33.79 0.27
CA THR A 184 16.78 -34.74 -0.31
C THR A 184 17.04 -34.33 -1.77
N ASP A 185 18.31 -34.23 -2.20
CA ASP A 185 18.73 -34.05 -3.62
C ASP A 185 18.36 -35.32 -4.42
N LYS A 186 17.09 -35.73 -4.38
CA LYS A 186 16.70 -37.10 -4.69
C LYS A 186 15.56 -37.14 -5.67
N THR A 187 15.85 -37.85 -6.76
CA THR A 187 15.03 -37.99 -7.95
C THR A 187 13.84 -38.96 -7.79
N VAL A 188 13.61 -39.52 -6.59
CA VAL A 188 12.64 -40.60 -6.36
C VAL A 188 11.78 -40.29 -5.13
N ALA A 189 10.46 -40.35 -5.31
CA ALA A 189 9.50 -40.19 -4.22
C ALA A 189 9.53 -41.37 -3.24
N TRP A 190 9.32 -41.08 -1.95
CA TRP A 190 9.20 -42.06 -0.86
C TRP A 190 10.35 -43.07 -0.80
N GLU A 191 11.57 -42.56 -0.85
CA GLU A 191 12.79 -43.38 -0.92
C GLU A 191 12.94 -44.32 0.29
N ASN A 192 12.58 -43.89 1.51
CA ASN A 192 12.72 -44.75 2.68
C ASN A 192 11.76 -45.94 2.60
N THR A 193 10.53 -45.70 2.12
CA THR A 193 9.53 -46.72 1.84
C THR A 193 10.01 -47.65 0.74
N LEU A 194 10.53 -47.12 -0.36
CA LEU A 194 11.13 -47.91 -1.45
C LEU A 194 12.27 -48.80 -0.95
N HIS A 195 13.17 -48.24 -0.14
CA HIS A 195 14.30 -48.96 0.44
C HIS A 195 13.83 -50.15 1.29
N GLN A 196 12.83 -49.93 2.15
CA GLN A 196 12.26 -51.01 2.96
C GLN A 196 11.50 -52.04 2.13
N LEU A 197 10.83 -51.63 1.05
CA LEU A 197 10.14 -52.55 0.13
C LEU A 197 11.11 -53.47 -0.61
N HIS A 198 12.23 -52.93 -1.10
CA HIS A 198 13.26 -53.70 -1.80
C HIS A 198 14.02 -54.64 -0.88
N ASN A 199 14.27 -54.23 0.37
CA ASN A 199 15.07 -54.99 1.32
C ASN A 199 14.25 -55.86 2.28
N LYS A 200 12.99 -56.20 1.94
CA LYS A 200 12.13 -57.07 2.80
C LYS A 200 12.74 -58.45 3.11
N GLU A 201 13.55 -58.99 2.20
CA GLU A 201 14.18 -60.31 2.34
C GLU A 201 15.52 -60.26 3.10
N ASN A 202 16.20 -59.11 3.10
CA ASN A 202 17.43 -58.91 3.84
C ASN A 202 17.07 -58.37 5.22
N SER A 203 17.53 -59.00 6.31
CA SER A 203 17.21 -58.55 7.67
C SER A 203 17.75 -57.13 7.91
N ILE A 204 16.90 -56.12 7.73
CA ILE A 204 17.25 -54.71 7.93
C ILE A 204 17.45 -54.50 9.44
N PRO A 205 18.61 -53.99 9.90
CA PRO A 205 18.88 -53.78 11.32
C PRO A 205 17.86 -52.84 12.01
N PHE A 206 17.29 -51.91 11.24
CA PHE A 206 16.25 -50.97 11.65
C PHE A 206 15.07 -50.98 10.66
N GLY A 207 14.42 -52.14 10.49
CA GLY A 207 13.18 -52.24 9.73
C GLY A 207 12.02 -51.50 10.41
N SER A 208 11.03 -51.07 9.62
CA SER A 208 9.79 -50.51 10.18
C SER A 208 9.11 -51.54 11.08
N SER A 209 8.74 -51.11 12.28
CA SER A 209 7.97 -51.93 13.23
C SER A 209 6.51 -52.12 12.81
N ARG A 210 6.02 -51.33 11.82
CA ARG A 210 4.61 -51.28 11.40
C ARG A 210 4.42 -51.80 9.97
N PRO A 211 3.26 -52.41 9.67
CA PRO A 211 2.93 -52.82 8.31
C PRO A 211 2.77 -51.59 7.40
N MET A 212 3.74 -51.38 6.52
CA MET A 212 3.75 -50.32 5.50
C MET A 212 3.04 -50.72 4.20
N VAL A 213 2.83 -49.74 3.32
CA VAL A 213 2.36 -49.96 1.94
C VAL A 213 3.20 -51.00 1.21
N THR A 214 2.58 -51.69 0.25
CA THR A 214 3.21 -52.73 -0.57
C THR A 214 3.59 -52.23 -1.96
N LYS A 215 2.97 -51.13 -2.40
CA LYS A 215 3.20 -50.47 -3.69
C LYS A 215 3.48 -48.99 -3.49
N LEU A 216 4.08 -48.34 -4.49
CA LEU A 216 4.51 -46.94 -4.45
C LEU A 216 3.71 -46.03 -5.38
N ASP A 217 2.59 -46.50 -5.92
CA ASP A 217 1.65 -45.62 -6.61
C ASP A 217 1.04 -44.58 -5.64
N PRO A 218 0.68 -43.37 -6.11
CA PRO A 218 0.26 -42.27 -5.25
C PRO A 218 -0.97 -42.59 -4.37
N ASP A 219 -1.85 -43.48 -4.83
CA ASP A 219 -3.04 -43.90 -4.09
C ASP A 219 -2.81 -45.11 -3.17
N ALA A 220 -1.61 -45.72 -3.16
CA ALA A 220 -1.31 -46.89 -2.33
C ALA A 220 -1.60 -46.68 -0.83
N PRO A 221 -1.23 -45.56 -0.19
CA PRO A 221 -1.55 -45.35 1.23
C PRO A 221 -3.05 -45.40 1.52
N MET A 222 -3.85 -44.79 0.62
CA MET A 222 -5.30 -44.72 0.74
C MET A 222 -5.99 -46.05 0.40
N ARG A 223 -5.56 -46.70 -0.69
CA ARG A 223 -6.12 -47.96 -1.19
C ARG A 223 -5.83 -49.12 -0.25
N GLU A 224 -4.60 -49.21 0.25
CA GLU A 224 -4.16 -50.30 1.13
C GLU A 224 -4.46 -50.03 2.60
N ARG A 225 -4.78 -48.78 2.95
CA ARG A 225 -4.98 -48.30 4.33
C ARG A 225 -3.76 -48.60 5.21
N ARG A 226 -2.58 -48.30 4.66
CA ARG A 226 -1.28 -48.47 5.32
C ARG A 226 -0.48 -47.19 5.17
N ASP A 227 0.35 -46.90 6.16
CA ASP A 227 1.20 -45.72 6.13
C ASP A 227 2.46 -45.94 5.29
N LEU A 228 3.04 -44.82 4.86
CA LEU A 228 4.42 -44.74 4.38
C LEU A 228 5.39 -44.95 5.55
N HIS A 229 6.68 -45.01 5.25
CA HIS A 229 7.71 -44.85 6.27
C HIS A 229 7.55 -43.51 7.02
N ASP A 230 7.79 -43.49 8.33
CA ASP A 230 7.58 -42.29 9.17
C ASP A 230 8.35 -41.06 8.64
N MET A 231 9.61 -41.25 8.22
CA MET A 231 10.41 -40.18 7.59
C MET A 231 9.80 -39.68 6.27
N ASP A 232 9.30 -40.58 5.41
CA ASP A 232 8.68 -40.15 4.15
C ASP A 232 7.35 -39.43 4.40
N LYS A 233 6.63 -39.81 5.47
CA LYS A 233 5.39 -39.13 5.88
C LYS A 233 5.67 -37.71 6.38
N GLU A 234 6.72 -37.52 7.17
CA GLU A 234 7.16 -36.18 7.59
C GLU A 234 7.62 -35.33 6.40
N ASP A 235 8.39 -35.90 5.48
CA ASP A 235 8.84 -35.23 4.27
C ASP A 235 7.67 -34.85 3.36
N GLU A 236 6.66 -35.72 3.27
CA GLU A 236 5.42 -35.47 2.53
C GLU A 236 4.62 -34.29 3.11
N ASP A 237 4.44 -34.26 4.43
CA ASP A 237 3.74 -33.17 5.12
C ASP A 237 4.46 -31.83 4.97
N LYS A 238 5.80 -31.82 5.00
CA LYS A 238 6.62 -30.62 4.74
C LYS A 238 6.50 -30.17 3.29
N LEU A 239 6.67 -31.08 2.33
CA LEU A 239 6.53 -30.79 0.89
C LEU A 239 5.17 -30.15 0.58
N LEU A 240 4.09 -30.70 1.12
CA LEU A 240 2.74 -30.19 0.88
C LEU A 240 2.50 -28.79 1.47
N ARG A 241 3.11 -28.48 2.63
CA ARG A 241 3.09 -27.13 3.19
C ARG A 241 3.79 -26.14 2.27
N ASP A 242 4.98 -26.48 1.80
CA ASP A 242 5.75 -25.62 0.90
C ASP A 242 5.04 -25.43 -0.45
N VAL A 243 4.48 -26.51 -1.02
CA VAL A 243 3.65 -26.43 -2.24
C VAL A 243 2.45 -25.51 -2.03
N PHE A 244 1.77 -25.59 -0.89
CA PHE A 244 0.68 -24.68 -0.56
C PHE A 244 1.16 -23.23 -0.44
N THR A 245 2.28 -22.99 0.24
CA THR A 245 2.89 -21.66 0.38
C THR A 245 3.23 -21.06 -0.98
N GLU A 246 3.80 -21.84 -1.91
CA GLU A 246 4.05 -21.40 -3.28
C GLU A 246 2.77 -21.00 -4.02
N ILE A 247 1.70 -21.79 -3.88
CA ILE A 247 0.40 -21.51 -4.49
C ILE A 247 -0.21 -20.24 -3.87
N ARG A 248 -0.09 -20.06 -2.55
CA ARG A 248 -0.53 -18.87 -1.82
C ARG A 248 0.23 -17.61 -2.25
N CYS A 249 1.47 -17.76 -2.71
CA CYS A 249 2.28 -16.71 -3.33
C CYS A 249 1.95 -16.47 -4.82
N GLY A 250 1.04 -17.26 -5.41
CA GLY A 250 0.71 -17.20 -6.84
C GLY A 250 1.77 -17.81 -7.76
N LEU A 251 2.71 -18.59 -7.23
CA LEU A 251 3.87 -19.18 -7.92
C LEU A 251 3.63 -20.67 -8.23
N LEU A 252 2.62 -20.96 -9.05
CA LEU A 252 2.24 -22.33 -9.40
C LEU A 252 3.40 -23.10 -10.05
N GLU A 253 4.16 -22.45 -10.91
CA GLU A 253 5.29 -23.06 -11.63
C GLU A 253 6.39 -23.49 -10.65
N LYS A 254 6.63 -22.70 -9.58
CA LYS A 254 7.57 -23.10 -8.51
C LYS A 254 7.01 -24.27 -7.69
N ALA A 255 5.71 -24.25 -7.37
CA ALA A 255 5.05 -25.36 -6.68
C ALA A 255 5.18 -26.68 -7.46
N GLN A 256 5.03 -26.63 -8.79
CA GLN A 256 5.23 -27.77 -9.68
C GLN A 256 6.69 -28.19 -9.75
N ALA A 257 7.62 -27.24 -9.84
CA ALA A 257 9.05 -27.52 -9.82
C ALA A 257 9.48 -28.22 -8.51
N LEU A 258 8.93 -27.81 -7.36
CA LEU A 258 9.15 -28.51 -6.08
C LEU A 258 8.63 -29.95 -6.12
N CYS A 259 7.42 -30.17 -6.65
CA CYS A 259 6.88 -31.52 -6.80
C CYS A 259 7.77 -32.40 -7.70
N ILE A 260 8.24 -31.86 -8.83
CA ILE A 260 9.14 -32.56 -9.77
C ILE A 260 10.48 -32.86 -9.10
N HIS A 261 11.05 -31.89 -8.39
CA HIS A 261 12.32 -32.03 -7.67
C HIS A 261 12.26 -33.18 -6.65
N CYS A 262 11.14 -33.34 -5.95
CA CYS A 262 10.92 -34.44 -5.01
C CYS A 262 10.48 -35.77 -5.66
N GLY A 263 10.59 -35.91 -6.98
CA GLY A 263 10.21 -37.12 -7.72
C GLY A 263 8.70 -37.35 -7.85
N GLN A 264 7.88 -36.33 -7.56
CA GLN A 264 6.42 -36.39 -7.59
C GLN A 264 5.83 -35.73 -8.85
N ASN A 265 6.33 -36.15 -10.02
CA ASN A 265 5.86 -35.65 -11.33
C ASN A 265 4.35 -35.80 -11.51
N TRP A 266 3.77 -36.86 -10.93
CA TRP A 266 2.33 -37.10 -10.94
C TRP A 266 1.55 -35.95 -10.29
N ARG A 267 2.07 -35.35 -9.20
CA ARG A 267 1.43 -34.23 -8.51
C ARG A 267 1.55 -32.94 -9.31
N ALA A 268 2.71 -32.70 -9.92
CA ALA A 268 2.87 -31.56 -10.82
C ALA A 268 1.87 -31.63 -11.98
N ALA A 269 1.65 -32.83 -12.54
CA ALA A 269 0.68 -33.07 -13.60
C ALA A 269 -0.78 -32.88 -13.13
N THR A 270 -1.15 -33.35 -11.93
CA THR A 270 -2.52 -33.15 -11.42
C THR A 270 -2.84 -31.68 -11.12
N LEU A 271 -1.83 -30.87 -10.79
CA LEU A 271 -1.96 -29.41 -10.62
C LEU A 271 -2.24 -28.65 -11.93
N GLU A 272 -2.10 -29.28 -13.10
CA GLU A 272 -2.46 -28.67 -14.39
C GLU A 272 -3.94 -28.86 -14.74
N GLY A 273 -4.65 -29.77 -14.05
CA GLY A 273 -5.99 -30.20 -14.45
C GLY A 273 -7.10 -29.15 -14.33
N TRP A 274 -6.84 -28.04 -13.63
CA TRP A 274 -7.78 -26.92 -13.49
C TRP A 274 -7.77 -25.94 -14.66
N ARG A 275 -6.76 -25.99 -15.53
CA ARG A 275 -6.59 -25.02 -16.62
C ARG A 275 -7.70 -25.16 -17.66
N PRO A 276 -8.33 -24.04 -18.09
CA PRO A 276 -9.31 -24.07 -19.17
C PRO A 276 -8.73 -24.64 -20.44
N PHE A 277 -9.50 -25.45 -21.15
CA PHE A 277 -9.10 -25.98 -22.44
C PHE A 277 -8.99 -24.87 -23.49
N HIS A 278 -7.96 -24.95 -24.33
CA HIS A 278 -7.77 -24.09 -25.49
C HIS A 278 -7.10 -24.85 -26.64
N ASP A 279 -7.61 -24.62 -27.85
CA ASP A 279 -6.99 -25.08 -29.07
C ASP A 279 -6.52 -23.85 -29.88
N PRO A 280 -5.21 -23.54 -29.87
CA PRO A 280 -4.67 -22.36 -30.55
C PRO A 280 -4.77 -22.43 -32.08
N ASN A 281 -5.03 -23.62 -32.64
CA ASN A 281 -5.08 -23.83 -34.09
C ASN A 281 -6.35 -23.24 -34.75
N TYR A 282 -7.36 -22.84 -33.97
CA TYR A 282 -8.54 -22.14 -34.50
C TYR A 282 -8.35 -20.63 -34.62
N SER A 283 -7.36 -20.06 -33.92
CA SER A 283 -7.12 -18.61 -33.85
C SER A 283 -5.87 -18.17 -34.61
N SER A 284 -4.91 -19.08 -34.77
CA SER A 284 -3.64 -18.81 -35.44
C SER A 284 -3.20 -20.00 -36.28
N VAL A 285 -2.72 -19.73 -37.49
CA VAL A 285 -2.01 -20.72 -38.32
C VAL A 285 -0.52 -20.55 -38.03
N SER A 286 0.19 -21.62 -37.69
CA SER A 286 1.63 -21.57 -37.49
C SER A 286 2.35 -21.18 -38.79
N GLU A 287 3.46 -20.44 -38.67
CA GLU A 287 4.26 -20.02 -39.83
C GLU A 287 4.81 -21.22 -40.61
N ASP A 288 5.07 -22.33 -39.92
CA ASP A 288 5.63 -23.57 -40.48
C ASP A 288 4.54 -24.58 -40.93
N GLY A 289 3.26 -24.28 -40.73
CA GLY A 289 2.15 -25.20 -41.05
C GLY A 289 1.99 -26.39 -40.09
N GLU A 290 2.78 -26.45 -39.01
CA GLU A 290 2.66 -27.45 -37.95
C GLU A 290 1.54 -27.11 -36.95
N LEU A 291 0.82 -28.11 -36.45
CA LEU A 291 -0.21 -27.87 -35.43
C LEU A 291 0.44 -27.47 -34.11
N LEU A 292 -0.02 -26.36 -33.55
CA LEU A 292 0.36 -25.88 -32.23
C LEU A 292 -0.21 -26.83 -31.15
N PRO A 293 0.50 -27.03 -30.02
CA PRO A 293 0.07 -27.94 -28.97
C PRO A 293 -1.24 -27.44 -28.31
N LEU A 294 -2.13 -28.37 -27.99
CA LEU A 294 -3.33 -28.08 -27.21
C LEU A 294 -2.96 -27.66 -25.79
N GLU A 295 -3.71 -26.73 -25.22
CA GLU A 295 -3.50 -26.22 -23.87
C GLU A 295 -4.67 -26.59 -22.95
N GLY A 296 -4.35 -26.79 -21.66
CA GLY A 296 -5.35 -27.03 -20.61
C GLY A 296 -6.02 -28.41 -20.68
N ASN A 297 -7.11 -28.55 -19.94
CA ASN A 297 -7.79 -29.83 -19.74
C ASN A 297 -9.20 -29.84 -20.34
N SER A 298 -9.41 -30.66 -21.38
CA SER A 298 -10.74 -30.83 -21.98
C SER A 298 -11.76 -31.44 -21.01
N ASN A 299 -11.34 -32.17 -19.98
CA ASN A 299 -12.19 -32.77 -18.95
C ASN A 299 -12.03 -32.07 -17.59
N ARG A 300 -11.86 -30.74 -17.62
CA ARG A 300 -11.67 -29.90 -16.43
C ARG A 300 -12.82 -30.03 -15.42
N ASP A 301 -14.06 -30.16 -15.87
CA ASP A 301 -15.24 -30.34 -15.02
C ASP A 301 -15.18 -31.64 -14.21
N ILE A 302 -14.73 -32.74 -14.84
CA ILE A 302 -14.51 -34.02 -14.17
C ILE A 302 -13.36 -33.88 -13.15
N TRP A 303 -12.24 -33.27 -13.55
CA TRP A 303 -11.12 -33.02 -12.65
C TRP A 303 -11.56 -32.25 -11.41
N LYS A 304 -12.33 -31.17 -11.61
CA LYS A 304 -12.84 -30.29 -10.55
C LYS A 304 -13.75 -31.05 -9.59
N LEU A 305 -14.64 -31.90 -10.10
CA LEU A 305 -15.51 -32.74 -9.28
C LEU A 305 -14.75 -33.81 -8.48
N VAL A 306 -13.78 -34.50 -9.11
CA VAL A 306 -12.95 -35.51 -8.43
C VAL A 306 -12.15 -34.87 -7.31
N VAL A 307 -11.54 -33.73 -7.60
CA VAL A 307 -10.75 -32.97 -6.63
C VAL A 307 -11.63 -32.44 -5.50
N TRP A 308 -12.82 -31.90 -5.79
CA TRP A 308 -13.79 -31.48 -4.77
C TRP A 308 -14.12 -32.61 -3.79
N ASN A 309 -14.37 -33.82 -4.31
CA ASN A 309 -14.65 -34.98 -3.46
C ASN A 309 -13.42 -35.40 -2.63
N MET A 310 -12.22 -35.24 -3.18
CA MET A 310 -10.97 -35.50 -2.47
C MET A 310 -10.73 -34.49 -1.34
N THR A 311 -11.00 -33.19 -1.55
CA THR A 311 -10.82 -32.16 -0.53
C THR A 311 -11.84 -32.27 0.61
N ASN A 312 -12.98 -32.92 0.39
CA ASN A 312 -13.95 -33.25 1.44
C ASN A 312 -13.58 -34.52 2.23
N ASN A 313 -12.65 -35.32 1.75
CA ASN A 313 -12.25 -36.55 2.41
C ASN A 313 -11.24 -36.28 3.54
N GLN A 314 -11.71 -36.33 4.79
CA GLN A 314 -10.91 -36.04 5.98
C GLN A 314 -9.71 -36.99 6.21
N LYS A 315 -9.63 -38.10 5.46
CA LYS A 315 -8.48 -39.02 5.48
C LYS A 315 -7.30 -38.51 4.66
N VAL A 316 -7.53 -37.59 3.72
CA VAL A 316 -6.48 -36.96 2.94
C VAL A 316 -5.79 -35.90 3.81
N PRO A 317 -4.45 -35.79 3.82
CA PRO A 317 -3.74 -34.81 4.65
C PRO A 317 -4.20 -33.37 4.43
N LEU A 318 -4.19 -32.57 5.49
CA LEU A 318 -4.73 -31.20 5.52
C LEU A 318 -4.21 -30.33 4.36
N TYR A 319 -2.90 -30.18 4.23
CA TYR A 319 -2.31 -29.33 3.18
C TYR A 319 -2.49 -29.91 1.78
N ASN A 320 -2.61 -31.24 1.65
CA ASN A 320 -2.98 -31.84 0.37
C ASN A 320 -4.39 -31.38 -0.04
N ARG A 321 -5.37 -31.43 0.88
CA ARG A 321 -6.72 -30.90 0.61
C ARG A 321 -6.66 -29.42 0.28
N ALA A 322 -5.91 -28.62 1.03
CA ALA A 322 -5.82 -27.18 0.82
C ALA A 322 -5.25 -26.80 -0.55
N VAL A 323 -4.14 -27.43 -0.98
CA VAL A 323 -3.51 -27.22 -2.30
C VAL A 323 -4.53 -27.33 -3.43
N TYR A 324 -5.35 -28.37 -3.38
CA TYR A 324 -6.34 -28.62 -4.41
C TYR A 324 -7.64 -27.82 -4.22
N ALA A 325 -7.99 -27.48 -2.98
CA ALA A 325 -9.16 -26.67 -2.65
C ALA A 325 -9.11 -25.29 -3.32
N VAL A 326 -7.92 -24.72 -3.47
CA VAL A 326 -7.68 -23.45 -4.19
C VAL A 326 -8.20 -23.51 -5.63
N PHE A 327 -8.00 -24.63 -6.31
CA PHE A 327 -8.27 -24.77 -7.75
C PHE A 327 -9.64 -25.36 -8.06
N CYS A 328 -10.27 -26.06 -7.11
CA CYS A 328 -11.65 -26.52 -7.25
C CYS A 328 -12.68 -25.59 -6.60
N GLY A 329 -12.23 -24.55 -5.90
CA GLY A 329 -13.08 -23.56 -5.24
C GLY A 329 -13.73 -24.04 -3.94
N ASN A 330 -13.09 -24.97 -3.21
CA ASN A 330 -13.62 -25.48 -1.94
C ASN A 330 -13.21 -24.61 -0.76
N LEU A 331 -14.08 -23.63 -0.42
CA LEU A 331 -13.83 -22.68 0.65
C LEU A 331 -13.65 -23.35 2.03
N ALA A 332 -14.44 -24.39 2.32
CA ALA A 332 -14.39 -25.06 3.61
C ALA A 332 -13.03 -25.72 3.85
N ALA A 333 -12.51 -26.46 2.85
CA ALA A 333 -11.20 -27.09 2.95
C ALA A 333 -10.05 -26.06 2.92
N LEU A 334 -10.22 -24.94 2.22
CA LEU A 334 -9.19 -23.90 2.12
C LEU A 334 -9.04 -23.09 3.41
N THR A 335 -10.16 -22.79 4.07
CA THR A 335 -10.17 -22.00 5.33
C THR A 335 -9.61 -22.76 6.53
N GLU A 336 -9.42 -24.09 6.45
CA GLU A 336 -8.77 -24.89 7.51
C GLU A 336 -7.28 -24.58 7.68
N VAL A 337 -6.62 -24.00 6.66
CA VAL A 337 -5.18 -23.64 6.71
C VAL A 337 -4.93 -22.13 6.73
N CYS A 338 -5.98 -21.32 6.69
CA CYS A 338 -5.86 -19.86 6.74
C CYS A 338 -5.59 -19.41 8.18
N ALA A 339 -4.64 -18.49 8.39
CA ALA A 339 -4.26 -18.02 9.72
C ALA A 339 -4.44 -16.50 9.90
N THR A 340 -4.18 -15.70 8.87
CA THR A 340 -4.27 -14.23 8.95
C THR A 340 -5.49 -13.68 8.23
N TRP A 341 -5.83 -12.42 8.49
CA TRP A 341 -6.88 -11.71 7.76
C TRP A 341 -6.66 -11.76 6.23
N GLU A 342 -5.41 -11.60 5.77
CA GLU A 342 -5.05 -11.66 4.36
C GLU A 342 -5.30 -13.04 3.75
N ASP A 343 -5.03 -14.12 4.50
CA ASP A 343 -5.25 -15.49 4.03
C ASP A 343 -6.74 -15.79 3.86
N TYR A 344 -7.56 -15.39 4.83
CA TYR A 344 -8.99 -15.55 4.71
C TYR A 344 -9.54 -14.72 3.55
N LEU A 345 -9.19 -13.43 3.45
CA LEU A 345 -9.63 -12.59 2.33
C LEU A 345 -9.23 -13.19 0.98
N TRP A 346 -8.00 -13.70 0.87
CA TRP A 346 -7.51 -14.39 -0.33
C TRP A 346 -8.37 -15.62 -0.63
N ALA A 347 -8.64 -16.47 0.36
CA ALA A 347 -9.45 -17.67 0.18
C ALA A 347 -10.87 -17.36 -0.29
N TYR A 348 -11.55 -16.41 0.34
CA TYR A 348 -12.90 -16.00 -0.05
C TYR A 348 -12.92 -15.48 -1.48
N LEU A 349 -12.06 -14.51 -1.83
CA LEU A 349 -12.05 -13.91 -3.17
C LEU A 349 -11.59 -14.90 -4.25
N LYS A 350 -10.65 -15.80 -3.94
CA LYS A 350 -10.21 -16.84 -4.86
C LYS A 350 -11.36 -17.77 -5.26
N VAL A 351 -12.18 -18.17 -4.28
CA VAL A 351 -13.38 -18.97 -4.52
C VAL A 351 -14.44 -18.18 -5.29
N GLN A 352 -14.63 -16.89 -4.99
CA GLN A 352 -15.56 -16.06 -5.77
C GLN A 352 -15.17 -15.98 -7.24
N VAL A 353 -13.89 -15.75 -7.54
CA VAL A 353 -13.38 -15.74 -8.93
C VAL A 353 -13.64 -17.09 -9.60
N ASP A 354 -13.34 -18.20 -8.93
CA ASP A 354 -13.57 -19.54 -9.49
C ASP A 354 -15.06 -19.81 -9.79
N ILE A 355 -15.98 -19.42 -8.89
CA ILE A 355 -17.43 -19.55 -9.11
C ILE A 355 -17.90 -18.70 -10.29
N LEU A 356 -17.43 -17.45 -10.41
CA LEU A 356 -17.79 -16.55 -11.50
C LEU A 356 -17.30 -17.09 -12.85
N VAL A 357 -16.06 -17.57 -12.91
CA VAL A 357 -15.46 -18.22 -14.08
C VAL A 357 -16.23 -19.49 -14.46
N GLU A 358 -16.51 -20.38 -13.51
CA GLU A 358 -17.24 -21.62 -13.77
C GLU A 358 -18.64 -21.37 -14.30
N ARG A 359 -19.33 -20.37 -13.73
CA ARG A 359 -20.67 -19.97 -14.17
C ARG A 359 -20.65 -19.50 -15.63
N GLU A 360 -19.68 -18.67 -15.99
CA GLU A 360 -19.56 -18.11 -17.34
C GLU A 360 -19.21 -19.18 -18.39
N ILE A 361 -18.30 -20.10 -18.06
CA ILE A 361 -17.96 -21.22 -18.94
C ILE A 361 -19.19 -22.10 -19.22
N ARG A 362 -19.99 -22.38 -18.18
CA ARG A 362 -21.18 -23.23 -18.28
C ARG A 362 -22.37 -22.55 -18.96
N SER A 363 -22.48 -21.22 -18.89
CA SER A 363 -23.53 -20.48 -19.61
C SER A 363 -23.20 -20.27 -21.08
N SER A 364 -21.92 -20.07 -21.41
CA SER A 364 -21.48 -19.75 -22.77
C SER A 364 -21.33 -20.98 -23.68
N LEU A 365 -21.01 -22.16 -23.15
CA LEU A 365 -20.83 -23.38 -23.94
C LEU A 365 -22.03 -24.34 -23.80
N SER A 366 -22.59 -24.74 -24.95
CA SER A 366 -23.57 -25.82 -25.04
C SER A 366 -22.91 -27.19 -24.93
N ARG A 367 -22.29 -27.48 -23.79
CA ARG A 367 -21.68 -28.76 -23.43
C ARG A 367 -22.40 -29.37 -22.22
N SER A 368 -22.55 -30.69 -22.21
CA SER A 368 -23.01 -31.41 -21.02
C SER A 368 -21.86 -31.52 -20.01
N TYR A 369 -21.83 -30.60 -19.05
CA TYR A 369 -20.88 -30.61 -17.95
C TYR A 369 -21.36 -31.49 -16.79
N GLN A 370 -20.43 -32.13 -16.09
CA GLN A 370 -20.75 -32.81 -14.84
C GLN A 370 -21.25 -31.80 -13.78
N PRO A 371 -22.33 -32.11 -13.04
CA PRO A 371 -22.89 -31.19 -12.07
C PRO A 371 -21.95 -31.03 -10.87
N MET A 372 -21.64 -29.79 -10.51
CA MET A 372 -20.96 -29.48 -9.25
C MET A 372 -21.96 -29.55 -8.08
N PRO A 373 -21.53 -29.94 -6.87
CA PRO A 373 -22.40 -29.99 -5.69
C PRO A 373 -23.02 -28.63 -5.34
N ASP A 374 -24.21 -28.62 -4.76
CA ASP A 374 -24.93 -27.38 -4.41
C ASP A 374 -24.12 -26.47 -3.47
N GLU A 375 -23.33 -27.05 -2.57
CA GLU A 375 -22.45 -26.32 -1.64
C GLU A 375 -21.46 -25.40 -2.37
N TYR A 376 -20.95 -25.83 -3.53
CA TYR A 376 -20.05 -25.02 -4.35
C TYR A 376 -20.73 -23.71 -4.78
N TRP A 377 -21.96 -23.80 -5.30
CA TRP A 377 -22.71 -22.64 -5.79
C TRP A 377 -23.26 -21.75 -4.68
N LYS A 378 -23.59 -22.34 -3.53
CA LYS A 378 -24.07 -21.62 -2.33
C LYS A 378 -23.01 -20.72 -1.71
N ASN A 379 -21.73 -20.99 -1.96
CA ASN A 379 -20.62 -20.17 -1.47
C ASN A 379 -20.43 -18.87 -2.27
N LYS A 380 -21.26 -18.59 -3.28
CA LYS A 380 -21.23 -17.31 -3.98
C LYS A 380 -21.60 -16.19 -2.99
N MET A 381 -20.70 -15.22 -2.85
CA MET A 381 -20.84 -14.07 -1.97
C MET A 381 -20.44 -12.79 -2.72
N ASP A 382 -21.02 -11.65 -2.35
CA ASP A 382 -20.50 -10.35 -2.76
C ASP A 382 -19.39 -9.84 -1.82
N LEU A 383 -18.79 -8.69 -2.12
CA LEU A 383 -17.72 -8.11 -1.29
C LEU A 383 -18.20 -7.73 0.11
N GLU A 384 -19.44 -7.27 0.26
CA GLU A 384 -19.97 -6.85 1.56
C GLU A 384 -20.17 -8.06 2.47
N GLU A 385 -20.72 -9.15 1.91
CA GLU A 385 -20.85 -10.44 2.57
C GLU A 385 -19.48 -11.00 2.97
N VAL A 386 -18.48 -10.98 2.08
CA VAL A 386 -17.11 -11.43 2.38
C VAL A 386 -16.51 -10.67 3.56
N PHE A 387 -16.58 -9.33 3.58
CA PHE A 387 -16.04 -8.57 4.71
C PHE A 387 -16.88 -8.70 5.98
N THR A 388 -18.17 -9.01 5.87
CA THR A 388 -19.03 -9.33 7.01
C THR A 388 -18.61 -10.66 7.63
N GLU A 389 -18.38 -11.69 6.81
CA GLU A 389 -17.87 -13.00 7.24
C GLU A 389 -16.46 -12.89 7.87
N LEU A 390 -15.57 -12.07 7.31
CA LEU A 390 -14.25 -11.79 7.91
C LEU A 390 -14.38 -11.13 9.29
N SER A 391 -15.31 -10.17 9.44
CA SER A 391 -15.55 -9.51 10.73
C SER A 391 -16.18 -10.45 11.76
N ALA A 392 -16.90 -11.48 11.28
CA ALA A 392 -17.52 -12.53 12.07
C ALA A 392 -16.72 -13.85 12.09
N CYS A 393 -15.45 -13.82 11.66
CA CYS A 393 -14.62 -15.02 11.49
C CYS A 393 -14.55 -15.83 12.79
N LYS A 394 -14.49 -17.17 12.67
CA LYS A 394 -14.38 -18.07 13.83
C LYS A 394 -13.09 -17.81 14.62
N ASP A 395 -12.01 -17.46 13.92
CA ASP A 395 -10.73 -17.14 14.55
C ASP A 395 -10.79 -15.76 15.24
N PRO A 396 -10.54 -15.67 16.57
CA PRO A 396 -10.51 -14.41 17.29
C PRO A 396 -9.44 -13.43 16.80
N ASN A 397 -8.28 -13.91 16.34
CA ASN A 397 -7.19 -13.05 15.89
C ASN A 397 -7.59 -12.30 14.62
N VAL A 398 -8.22 -12.99 13.68
CA VAL A 398 -8.72 -12.39 12.44
C VAL A 398 -9.77 -11.31 12.72
N ARG A 399 -10.64 -11.52 13.73
CA ARG A 399 -11.62 -10.50 14.13
C ARG A 399 -10.96 -9.25 14.74
N VAL A 400 -9.82 -9.41 15.40
CA VAL A 400 -9.03 -8.29 15.94
C VAL A 400 -8.30 -7.57 14.79
N GLU A 401 -7.71 -8.31 13.86
CA GLU A 401 -7.07 -7.77 12.65
C GLU A 401 -8.05 -6.99 11.78
N ALA A 402 -9.26 -7.50 11.56
CA ALA A 402 -10.30 -6.82 10.80
C ALA A 402 -10.69 -5.45 11.35
N LYS A 403 -10.39 -5.16 12.62
CA LYS A 403 -10.64 -3.87 13.29
C LYS A 403 -9.42 -2.94 13.28
N LYS A 404 -8.26 -3.39 12.81
CA LYS A 404 -7.07 -2.54 12.72
C LYS A 404 -7.33 -1.42 11.68
N PRO A 405 -6.89 -0.18 11.94
CA PRO A 405 -7.14 0.94 11.03
C PRO A 405 -6.67 0.69 9.59
N ILE A 406 -5.50 0.08 9.40
CA ILE A 406 -4.96 -0.23 8.07
C ILE A 406 -5.87 -1.19 7.28
N HIS A 407 -6.44 -2.20 7.93
CA HIS A 407 -7.36 -3.16 7.32
C HIS A 407 -8.73 -2.54 7.03
N ILE A 408 -9.17 -1.59 7.86
CA ILE A 408 -10.38 -0.79 7.57
C ILE A 408 -10.16 0.07 6.33
N VAL A 409 -9.01 0.74 6.22
CA VAL A 409 -8.63 1.51 5.02
C VAL A 409 -8.65 0.61 3.79
N GLN A 410 -7.97 -0.55 3.84
CA GLN A 410 -7.95 -1.52 2.72
C GLN A 410 -9.35 -2.02 2.35
N LYS A 411 -10.17 -2.39 3.34
CA LYS A 411 -11.57 -2.82 3.14
C LYS A 411 -12.36 -1.76 2.38
N LEU A 412 -12.35 -0.51 2.84
CA LEU A 412 -13.14 0.56 2.25
C LEU A 412 -12.64 0.95 0.85
N ILE A 413 -11.33 0.88 0.60
CA ILE A 413 -10.75 1.04 -0.74
C ILE A 413 -11.23 -0.08 -1.69
N ILE A 414 -11.18 -1.34 -1.24
CA ILE A 414 -11.63 -2.50 -2.03
C ILE A 414 -13.12 -2.37 -2.35
N GLN A 415 -13.96 -2.03 -1.37
CA GLN A 415 -15.40 -1.80 -1.54
C GLN A 415 -15.74 -0.50 -2.31
N ASN A 416 -14.74 0.32 -2.65
CA ASN A 416 -14.90 1.63 -3.29
C ASN A 416 -15.79 2.60 -2.48
N LYS A 417 -15.74 2.52 -1.14
CA LYS A 417 -16.53 3.33 -0.19
C LYS A 417 -15.71 4.51 0.34
N ILE A 418 -15.27 5.38 -0.57
CA ILE A 418 -14.35 6.50 -0.24
C ILE A 418 -14.99 7.52 0.73
N SER A 419 -16.29 7.78 0.59
CA SER A 419 -17.00 8.68 1.50
C SER A 419 -17.05 8.16 2.95
N GLU A 420 -17.14 6.84 3.15
CA GLU A 420 -17.09 6.22 4.48
C GLU A 420 -15.65 6.19 5.01
N LEU A 421 -14.67 5.99 4.13
CA LEU A 421 -13.24 6.06 4.47
C LEU A 421 -12.87 7.42 5.06
N LEU A 422 -13.32 8.51 4.43
CA LEU A 422 -13.04 9.86 4.92
C LEU A 422 -13.68 10.13 6.29
N ASP A 423 -14.89 9.60 6.55
CA ASP A 423 -15.54 9.73 7.86
C ASP A 423 -14.75 9.00 8.95
N GLU A 424 -14.32 7.76 8.68
CA GLU A 424 -13.51 6.98 9.61
C GLU A 424 -12.17 7.67 9.92
N MET A 425 -11.50 8.20 8.90
CA MET A 425 -10.27 8.99 9.08
C MET A 425 -10.50 10.21 9.97
N GLU A 426 -11.60 10.94 9.77
CA GLU A 426 -11.96 12.09 10.60
C GLU A 426 -12.23 11.69 12.06
N VAL A 427 -12.92 10.56 12.28
CA VAL A 427 -13.17 10.02 13.62
C VAL A 427 -11.86 9.66 14.33
N TRP A 428 -10.93 8.98 13.64
CA TRP A 428 -9.64 8.60 14.24
C TRP A 428 -8.81 9.82 14.63
N VAL A 429 -8.84 10.88 13.81
CA VAL A 429 -8.10 12.12 14.05
C VAL A 429 -8.72 12.95 15.18
N LYS A 430 -10.06 13.05 15.23
CA LYS A 430 -10.79 13.82 16.25
C LYS A 430 -10.94 13.09 17.59
N GLY A 431 -10.86 11.76 17.60
CA GLY A 431 -11.04 10.89 18.76
C GLY A 431 -10.06 11.08 19.93
N LYS A 432 -9.24 12.14 19.91
CA LYS A 432 -8.34 12.58 21.00
C LYS A 432 -9.05 12.83 22.34
N ASP A 433 -10.38 13.00 22.36
CA ASP A 433 -11.12 13.52 23.53
C ASP A 433 -12.00 12.51 24.29
N THR A 434 -11.80 11.19 24.13
CA THR A 434 -12.46 10.22 25.04
C THR A 434 -11.66 10.05 26.33
N SER A 435 -11.62 11.11 27.14
CA SER A 435 -11.44 10.93 28.58
C SER A 435 -12.57 10.01 29.08
N VAL A 436 -12.20 8.90 29.73
CA VAL A 436 -12.94 8.07 30.70
C VAL A 436 -12.68 6.56 30.47
N THR A 437 -12.11 5.96 31.53
CA THR A 437 -12.08 4.54 31.94
C THR A 437 -11.07 3.57 31.34
N ASP A 438 -9.94 3.46 32.04
CA ASP A 438 -9.53 2.27 32.81
C ASP A 438 -9.71 0.90 32.11
N SER A 439 -8.78 0.61 31.21
CA SER A 439 -8.33 -0.77 30.99
C SER A 439 -6.84 -0.74 30.64
N MET A 440 -6.08 -1.66 31.22
CA MET A 440 -4.62 -1.78 31.10
C MET A 440 -4.15 -2.26 29.72
N LEU A 441 -4.56 -1.56 28.67
CA LEU A 441 -3.96 -1.49 27.34
C LEU A 441 -3.79 0.00 27.01
N ASP A 442 -2.85 0.60 27.74
CA ASP A 442 -2.43 1.98 27.61
C ASP A 442 -1.65 2.14 26.29
N GLN A 443 -2.34 2.44 25.19
CA GLN A 443 -1.73 2.98 23.97
C GLN A 443 -2.58 4.15 23.48
N GLY A 444 -2.11 5.36 23.80
CA GLY A 444 -2.68 6.61 23.35
C GLY A 444 -2.74 6.75 21.82
N ASN A 445 -3.53 7.72 21.38
CA ASN A 445 -3.62 8.25 20.02
C ASN A 445 -3.44 7.20 18.90
N ILE A 446 -4.56 6.63 18.43
CA ILE A 446 -4.65 5.71 17.26
C ILE A 446 -3.79 6.19 16.08
N CYS A 447 -3.72 7.51 15.91
CA CYS A 447 -2.95 8.20 14.89
C CYS A 447 -1.53 8.54 15.37
N ASN A 448 -0.60 7.57 15.26
CA ASN A 448 0.84 7.87 15.37
C ASN A 448 1.30 8.76 14.18
N PRO A 449 2.47 9.44 14.28
CA PRO A 449 2.97 10.34 13.23
C PRO A 449 3.05 9.70 11.83
N HIS A 450 3.49 8.45 11.74
CA HIS A 450 3.62 7.75 10.45
C HIS A 450 2.26 7.37 9.85
N PHE A 451 1.27 7.01 10.68
CA PHE A 451 -0.09 6.75 10.23
C PHE A 451 -0.75 8.04 9.75
N LEU A 452 -0.54 9.17 10.43
CA LEU A 452 -1.02 10.46 9.94
C LEU A 452 -0.38 10.85 8.61
N ARG A 453 0.93 10.64 8.43
CA ARG A 453 1.58 10.80 7.12
C ARG A 453 0.86 9.95 6.08
N PHE A 454 0.69 8.65 6.33
CA PHE A 454 0.02 7.76 5.41
C PHE A 454 -1.40 8.26 5.05
N LEU A 455 -2.24 8.59 6.04
CA LEU A 455 -3.61 9.07 5.80
C LEU A 455 -3.64 10.38 5.01
N SER A 456 -2.77 11.34 5.33
CA SER A 456 -2.66 12.60 4.59
C SER A 456 -2.28 12.38 3.13
N HIS A 457 -1.36 11.47 2.84
CA HIS A 457 -1.00 11.16 1.46
C HIS A 457 -2.10 10.41 0.71
N VAL A 458 -2.90 9.58 1.40
CA VAL A 458 -4.10 8.97 0.81
C VAL A 458 -5.10 10.07 0.44
N VAL A 459 -5.35 11.02 1.35
CA VAL A 459 -6.24 12.17 1.10
C VAL A 459 -5.75 13.01 -0.09
N LEU A 460 -4.47 13.35 -0.14
CA LEU A 460 -3.89 14.11 -1.25
C LEU A 460 -4.02 13.35 -2.58
N PHE A 461 -3.74 12.04 -2.59
CA PHE A 461 -3.95 11.20 -3.76
C PHE A 461 -5.42 11.22 -4.21
N LEU A 462 -6.37 11.04 -3.28
CA LEU A 462 -7.82 11.07 -3.56
C LEU A 462 -8.27 12.43 -4.12
N ARG A 463 -7.67 13.53 -3.66
CA ARG A 463 -7.90 14.88 -4.22
C ARG A 463 -7.41 14.99 -5.65
N VAL A 464 -6.18 14.52 -5.93
CA VAL A 464 -5.59 14.56 -7.27
C VAL A 464 -6.45 13.81 -8.29
N ILE A 465 -7.03 12.67 -7.91
CA ILE A 465 -7.91 11.90 -8.80
C ILE A 465 -9.39 12.34 -8.76
N GLY A 466 -9.72 13.40 -8.01
CA GLY A 466 -11.08 13.97 -7.96
C GLY A 466 -12.11 13.17 -7.16
N LEU A 467 -11.67 12.25 -6.27
CA LEU A 467 -12.57 11.41 -5.45
C LEU A 467 -12.71 11.89 -4.00
N CYS A 468 -12.11 13.02 -3.66
CA CYS A 468 -12.25 13.66 -2.36
C CYS A 468 -13.56 14.48 -2.30
N HIS A 469 -14.68 13.82 -1.99
CA HIS A 469 -16.00 14.49 -1.95
C HIS A 469 -16.32 15.17 -0.60
N LYS A 470 -15.60 14.82 0.48
CA LYS A 470 -15.80 15.36 1.83
C LYS A 470 -14.59 16.18 2.26
N GLU A 471 -14.47 17.39 1.70
CA GLU A 471 -13.32 18.27 1.96
C GLU A 471 -13.12 18.61 3.44
N HIS A 472 -14.20 18.72 4.23
CA HIS A 472 -14.08 18.96 5.67
C HIS A 472 -13.31 17.83 6.39
N ALA A 473 -13.65 16.58 6.11
CA ALA A 473 -12.99 15.42 6.70
C ALA A 473 -11.52 15.31 6.23
N ALA A 474 -11.28 15.54 4.94
CA ALA A 474 -9.94 15.60 4.37
C ALA A 474 -9.06 16.68 5.01
N ASN A 475 -9.60 17.89 5.19
CA ASN A 475 -8.92 19.00 5.86
C ASN A 475 -8.60 18.67 7.32
N ALA A 476 -9.50 18.01 8.05
CA ALA A 476 -9.25 17.61 9.44
C ALA A 476 -8.03 16.66 9.55
N VAL A 477 -7.89 15.72 8.61
CA VAL A 477 -6.73 14.81 8.56
C VAL A 477 -5.44 15.58 8.28
N LEU A 478 -5.46 16.48 7.30
CA LEU A 478 -4.30 17.30 6.95
C LEU A 478 -3.90 18.27 8.05
N GLU A 479 -4.86 18.93 8.71
CA GLU A 479 -4.64 19.79 9.87
C GLU A 479 -3.94 19.02 11.01
N ALA A 480 -4.40 17.80 11.31
CA ALA A 480 -3.79 16.99 12.36
C ALA A 480 -2.37 16.56 12.01
N TYR A 481 -2.10 16.27 10.74
CA TYR A 481 -0.75 15.96 10.28
C TYR A 481 0.16 17.19 10.31
N VAL A 482 -0.32 18.36 9.89
CA VAL A 482 0.41 19.64 10.03
C VAL A 482 0.80 19.89 11.49
N LYS A 483 -0.10 19.67 12.45
CA LYS A 483 0.22 19.81 13.88
C LYS A 483 1.34 18.87 14.34
N VAL A 484 1.44 17.67 13.77
CA VAL A 484 2.57 16.77 14.02
C VAL A 484 3.86 17.31 13.39
N LEU A 485 3.80 17.83 12.16
CA LEU A 485 4.95 18.41 11.47
C LEU A 485 5.49 19.67 12.17
N ILE A 486 4.62 20.49 12.76
CA ILE A 486 5.00 21.62 13.62
C ILE A 486 5.86 21.14 14.80
N GLY A 487 5.49 20.01 15.40
CA GLY A 487 6.27 19.37 16.47
C GLY A 487 7.63 18.84 16.00
N ILE A 488 7.72 18.35 14.76
CA ILE A 488 8.97 17.88 14.13
C ILE A 488 9.90 19.06 13.77
N ARG A 489 9.35 20.26 13.59
CA ARG A 489 10.06 21.53 13.30
C ARG A 489 10.83 21.55 11.97
N GLU A 490 10.27 20.92 10.94
CA GLU A 490 10.82 20.94 9.58
C GLU A 490 10.06 21.97 8.70
N PRO A 491 10.64 23.15 8.40
CA PRO A 491 9.91 24.27 7.77
C PRO A 491 9.34 23.95 6.39
N GLN A 492 10.09 23.21 5.57
CA GLN A 492 9.66 22.84 4.21
C GLN A 492 8.43 21.94 4.23
N LEU A 493 8.39 20.97 5.15
CA LEU A 493 7.25 20.08 5.32
C LEU A 493 6.02 20.90 5.75
N VAL A 494 6.16 21.71 6.81
CA VAL A 494 5.03 22.50 7.33
C VAL A 494 4.47 23.44 6.25
N ALA A 495 5.32 24.18 5.55
CA ALA A 495 4.88 25.11 4.51
C ALA A 495 4.08 24.43 3.39
N TYR A 496 4.55 23.28 2.91
CA TYR A 496 3.87 22.55 1.84
C TYR A 496 2.51 22.00 2.28
N TYR A 497 2.43 21.26 3.38
CA TYR A 497 1.14 20.67 3.77
C TYR A 497 0.13 21.72 4.22
N VAL A 498 0.60 22.83 4.82
CA VAL A 498 -0.27 23.96 5.14
C VAL A 498 -0.89 24.56 3.87
N SER A 499 -0.13 24.72 2.78
CA SER A 499 -0.68 25.29 1.53
C SER A 499 -1.79 24.45 0.89
N THR A 500 -1.92 23.17 1.28
CA THR A 500 -3.01 22.28 0.84
C THR A 500 -4.33 22.45 1.60
N LEU A 501 -4.37 23.30 2.63
CA LEU A 501 -5.54 23.60 3.45
C LEU A 501 -6.26 24.88 2.97
N PRO A 502 -7.50 25.14 3.43
CA PRO A 502 -8.19 26.42 3.21
C PRO A 502 -7.43 27.62 3.75
N GLN A 503 -7.62 28.80 3.15
CA GLN A 503 -6.86 30.02 3.47
C GLN A 503 -6.97 30.43 4.96
N GLU A 504 -8.12 30.23 5.60
CA GLU A 504 -8.30 30.54 7.03
C GLU A 504 -7.40 29.66 7.91
N ASP A 505 -7.33 28.37 7.62
CA ASP A 505 -6.50 27.40 8.34
C ASP A 505 -5.00 27.59 8.04
N GLN A 506 -4.67 28.00 6.80
CA GLN A 506 -3.30 28.32 6.41
C GLN A 506 -2.67 29.37 7.32
N VAL A 507 -3.38 30.47 7.51
CA VAL A 507 -2.90 31.59 8.34
C VAL A 507 -2.79 31.16 9.80
N ALA A 508 -3.81 30.48 10.34
CA ALA A 508 -3.85 30.08 11.74
C ALA A 508 -2.71 29.10 12.09
N LEU A 509 -2.53 28.03 11.32
CA LEU A 509 -1.56 26.96 11.59
C LEU A 509 -0.12 27.42 11.35
N TYR A 510 0.14 28.18 10.28
CA TYR A 510 1.49 28.67 10.03
C TYR A 510 1.88 29.77 11.04
N ALA A 511 0.91 30.56 11.51
CA ALA A 511 1.17 31.50 12.60
C ALA A 511 1.44 30.78 13.93
N GLU A 512 0.79 29.66 14.21
CA GLU A 512 1.11 28.79 15.36
C GLU A 512 2.56 28.27 15.26
N PHE A 513 2.97 27.76 14.09
CA PHE A 513 4.33 27.30 13.84
C PHE A 513 5.40 28.38 14.10
N LEU A 514 5.18 29.60 13.58
CA LEU A 514 6.14 30.70 13.72
C LEU A 514 6.25 31.26 15.14
N GLN A 515 5.22 31.11 15.99
CA GLN A 515 5.27 31.56 17.38
C GLN A 515 6.30 30.79 18.21
N ASP A 516 6.51 29.51 17.90
CA ASP A 516 7.44 28.64 18.63
C ASP A 516 8.90 28.77 18.17
N ILE A 517 9.15 29.55 17.11
CA ILE A 517 10.48 29.78 16.53
C ILE A 517 11.10 31.04 17.14
N SER A 518 12.11 30.83 17.98
CA SER A 518 12.81 31.92 18.68
C SER A 518 13.98 32.49 17.87
N GLU A 519 14.70 31.64 17.12
CA GLU A 519 15.93 32.00 16.41
C GLU A 519 15.63 32.82 15.13
N PRO A 520 16.26 34.01 14.94
CA PRO A 520 16.00 34.85 13.77
C PRO A 520 16.29 34.20 12.42
N ARG A 521 17.36 33.40 12.33
CA ARG A 521 17.74 32.71 11.09
C ARG A 521 16.75 31.61 10.71
N GLU A 522 16.29 30.85 11.69
CA GLU A 522 15.25 29.84 11.47
C GLU A 522 13.94 30.49 11.06
N ARG A 523 13.57 31.62 11.68
CA ARG A 523 12.38 32.38 11.30
C ARG A 523 12.46 32.89 9.86
N GLU A 524 13.61 33.44 9.46
CA GLU A 524 13.85 33.87 8.07
C GLU A 524 13.70 32.70 7.10
N ASN A 525 14.29 31.53 7.41
CA ASN A 525 14.13 30.33 6.59
C ASN A 525 12.65 29.88 6.50
N CYS A 526 11.91 29.92 7.60
CA CYS A 526 10.48 29.57 7.58
C CYS A 526 9.65 30.55 6.74
N LEU A 527 9.98 31.84 6.74
CA LEU A 527 9.29 32.82 5.90
C LEU A 527 9.60 32.59 4.41
N LEU A 528 10.86 32.26 4.07
CA LEU A 528 11.23 31.88 2.71
C LEU A 528 10.47 30.64 2.23
N MET A 529 10.40 29.58 3.06
CA MET A 529 9.63 28.38 2.71
C MET A 529 8.13 28.65 2.57
N ALA A 530 7.58 29.58 3.36
CA ALA A 530 6.18 30.01 3.24
C ALA A 530 5.92 30.71 1.91
N GLU A 531 6.84 31.60 1.51
CA GLU A 531 6.78 32.31 0.23
C GLU A 531 6.87 31.33 -0.95
N ASP A 532 7.81 30.39 -0.92
CA ASP A 532 7.99 29.34 -1.94
C ASP A 532 6.74 28.43 -2.07
N ALA A 533 6.05 28.17 -0.95
CA ALA A 533 4.81 27.40 -0.94
C ALA A 533 3.57 28.22 -1.35
N GLY A 534 3.71 29.52 -1.60
CA GLY A 534 2.63 30.43 -2.00
C GLY A 534 1.70 30.85 -0.86
N LEU A 535 2.16 30.81 0.39
CA LEU A 535 1.38 31.25 1.56
C LEU A 535 1.35 32.78 1.67
N ASP A 536 0.28 33.33 2.25
CA ASP A 536 0.15 34.77 2.51
C ASP A 536 1.02 35.19 3.71
N VAL A 537 2.30 35.46 3.43
CA VAL A 537 3.30 35.86 4.42
C VAL A 537 2.90 37.16 5.15
N GLU A 538 2.22 38.09 4.47
CA GLU A 538 1.80 39.37 5.08
C GLU A 538 0.75 39.13 6.17
N THR A 539 -0.29 38.37 5.85
CA THR A 539 -1.35 38.06 6.81
C THR A 539 -0.83 37.18 7.94
N ILE A 540 -0.03 36.16 7.62
CA ILE A 540 0.60 35.27 8.61
C ILE A 540 1.44 36.08 9.61
N THR A 541 2.37 36.93 9.14
CA THR A 541 3.26 37.69 10.03
C THR A 541 2.48 38.68 10.90
N ARG A 542 1.42 39.29 10.36
CA ARG A 542 0.51 40.14 11.13
C ARG A 542 -0.16 39.34 12.25
N THR A 543 -0.73 38.18 11.95
CA THR A 543 -1.37 37.29 12.94
C THR A 543 -0.39 36.81 14.00
N VAL A 544 0.86 36.48 13.63
CA VAL A 544 1.92 36.13 14.60
C VAL A 544 2.17 37.27 15.58
N VAL A 545 2.33 38.50 15.08
CA VAL A 545 2.55 39.68 15.92
C VAL A 545 1.34 39.94 16.81
N GLU A 546 0.12 39.80 16.30
CA GLU A 546 -1.12 39.93 17.08
C GLU A 546 -1.20 38.89 18.20
N ASN A 547 -0.88 37.62 17.90
CA ASN A 547 -0.89 36.52 18.88
C ASN A 547 0.14 36.72 20.00
N ILE A 548 1.35 37.17 19.66
CA ILE A 548 2.41 37.45 20.64
C ILE A 548 2.10 38.74 21.44
N SER A 549 1.49 39.74 20.80
CA SER A 549 1.14 41.03 21.43
C SER A 549 -0.15 40.97 22.25
N ALA A 550 -0.97 39.93 22.07
CA ALA A 550 -2.17 39.72 22.86
C ALA A 550 -1.79 39.51 24.34
N PRO A 551 -2.31 40.32 25.27
CA PRO A 551 -2.03 40.13 26.69
C PRO A 551 -2.58 38.77 27.12
N ALA A 552 -1.72 37.91 27.67
CA ALA A 552 -2.13 36.64 28.26
C ALA A 552 -3.38 36.88 29.14
N ALA A 553 -4.48 36.19 28.81
CA ALA A 553 -5.71 36.28 29.58
C ALA A 553 -5.42 36.10 31.08
N PRO A 554 -6.08 36.85 31.98
CA PRO A 554 -5.65 36.96 33.36
C PRO A 554 -5.73 35.59 34.05
N ARG A 555 -4.57 34.97 34.29
CA ARG A 555 -4.44 33.97 35.34
C ARG A 555 -4.90 34.66 36.63
N VAL A 556 -5.93 34.13 37.26
CA VAL A 556 -6.35 34.52 38.61
C VAL A 556 -5.13 34.36 39.51
N GLN A 557 -4.45 35.46 39.83
CA GLN A 557 -3.37 35.48 40.81
C GLN A 557 -3.96 35.96 42.15
N PRO A 558 -3.69 35.26 43.26
CA PRO A 558 -3.88 35.83 44.57
C PRO A 558 -2.89 36.99 44.78
N SER A 559 -3.37 38.00 45.48
CA SER A 559 -2.72 39.27 45.83
C SER A 559 -1.24 39.16 46.25
N HIS A 560 -0.34 39.83 45.52
CA HIS A 560 0.65 40.81 46.02
C HIS A 560 1.54 41.30 44.84
N PRO A 561 1.76 42.62 44.64
CA PRO A 561 2.58 43.11 43.53
C PRO A 561 4.07 43.17 43.91
N SER A 562 4.93 42.64 43.05
CA SER A 562 6.35 42.99 42.98
C SER A 562 6.68 43.47 41.55
N PRO A 563 7.50 44.52 41.36
CA PRO A 563 7.69 45.13 40.05
C PRO A 563 8.57 44.28 39.13
N LEU A 564 8.08 44.06 37.91
CA LEU A 564 8.80 43.42 36.80
C LEU A 564 9.97 44.30 36.32
N THR A 565 11.11 43.69 36.03
CA THR A 565 12.35 44.33 35.59
C THR A 565 12.35 44.63 34.07
N PRO A 566 13.05 45.70 33.61
CA PRO A 566 13.06 46.19 32.23
C PRO A 566 13.75 45.29 31.19
N LEU A 567 14.11 44.05 31.55
CA LEU A 567 14.67 43.06 30.62
C LEU A 567 13.61 42.39 29.74
N HIS A 568 12.34 42.38 30.17
CA HIS A 568 11.26 41.74 29.42
C HIS A 568 10.79 42.58 28.21
N GLU A 569 10.82 43.91 28.33
CA GLU A 569 10.46 44.83 27.22
C GLU A 569 11.51 44.83 26.09
N LEU A 570 12.79 44.65 26.42
CA LEU A 570 13.86 44.55 25.42
C LEU A 570 13.81 43.26 24.61
N HIS A 571 13.23 42.19 25.16
CA HIS A 571 13.05 40.92 24.46
C HIS A 571 11.94 41.01 23.40
N LEU A 572 10.81 41.64 23.74
CA LEU A 572 9.68 41.91 22.84
C LEU A 572 10.07 42.82 21.67
N LEU A 573 10.88 43.86 21.92
CA LEU A 573 11.35 44.78 20.87
C LEU A 573 12.33 44.12 19.89
N ARG A 574 13.01 43.04 20.27
CA ARG A 574 13.94 42.30 19.41
C ARG A 574 13.23 41.24 18.55
N GLN A 575 12.03 40.81 18.93
CA GLN A 575 11.18 39.93 18.13
C GLN A 575 10.45 40.68 16.98
N LEU A 576 10.37 42.02 17.05
CA LEU A 576 9.65 42.87 16.09
C LEU A 576 10.53 43.42 14.94
N SER A 577 11.82 43.07 14.87
CA SER A 577 12.69 43.52 13.77
C SER A 577 12.62 42.55 12.58
N LEU A 578 11.81 42.88 11.57
CA LEU A 578 11.79 42.24 10.25
C LEU A 578 13.02 42.68 9.41
N PRO A 579 13.52 41.86 8.47
CA PRO A 579 14.49 42.29 7.47
C PRO A 579 13.84 43.30 6.52
N SER A 580 14.50 44.44 6.32
CA SER A 580 14.02 45.52 5.47
C SER A 580 14.28 45.23 4.00
N HIS A 581 13.23 44.89 3.24
CA HIS A 581 13.21 45.03 1.78
C HIS A 581 11.93 45.73 1.29
N SER A 582 12.14 46.67 0.38
CA SER A 582 11.19 47.45 -0.44
C SER A 582 10.24 48.45 0.23
N ASN A 583 10.49 49.73 -0.08
CA ASN A 583 9.58 50.85 0.04
C ASN A 583 8.24 50.59 -0.66
N GLN A 584 7.15 50.50 0.09
CA GLN A 584 5.82 51.03 -0.28
C GLN A 584 4.79 50.77 0.82
N PHE A 585 4.78 51.54 1.91
CA PHE A 585 3.56 51.69 2.74
C PHE A 585 3.61 52.99 3.57
N PRO A 586 2.64 53.91 3.42
CA PRO A 586 2.29 54.86 4.46
C PRO A 586 1.02 54.41 5.20
N VAL A 587 0.97 54.76 6.50
CA VAL A 587 -0.21 54.77 7.39
C VAL A 587 -0.59 53.44 8.03
N SER A 588 -0.02 53.18 9.22
CA SER A 588 -0.72 52.52 10.36
C SER A 588 -0.06 52.75 11.74
N ALA A 589 1.11 53.39 11.82
CA ALA A 589 1.85 53.56 13.08
C ALA A 589 1.42 54.73 14.00
N THR A 590 0.22 55.31 13.84
CA THR A 590 -0.16 56.56 14.56
C THR A 590 -1.19 56.41 15.69
N ARG A 591 -1.55 55.20 16.15
CA ARG A 591 -2.58 55.06 17.21
C ARG A 591 -2.11 54.73 18.63
N LEU A 592 -0.81 54.52 18.88
CA LEU A 592 -0.32 54.16 20.22
C LEU A 592 0.54 55.22 20.93
N ARG A 593 0.72 56.41 20.35
CA ARG A 593 1.52 57.50 20.98
C ARG A 593 0.72 58.68 21.57
N SER A 594 -0.60 58.67 21.51
CA SER A 594 -1.42 59.80 21.98
C SER A 594 -2.28 59.46 23.21
N ARG A 595 -1.67 59.11 24.34
CA ARG A 595 -2.34 59.17 25.66
C ARG A 595 -1.38 59.09 26.86
N ARG A 596 -0.41 60.01 26.94
CA ARG A 596 0.19 60.41 28.22
C ARG A 596 1.00 61.69 28.04
N ALA A 597 1.02 62.50 29.10
CA ALA A 597 1.76 63.77 29.26
C ALA A 597 1.04 65.06 28.80
N THR A 598 0.08 65.50 29.61
CA THR A 598 -0.16 66.92 29.87
C THR A 598 0.77 67.39 30.99
N LEU A 599 1.69 68.33 30.72
CA LEU A 599 2.14 69.46 31.59
C LEU A 599 3.42 70.13 31.02
N GLN A 600 3.21 71.21 30.25
CA GLN A 600 3.87 72.54 30.26
C GLN A 600 5.43 72.73 30.24
N PRO A 601 5.96 73.92 29.84
CA PRO A 601 6.69 74.07 28.56
C PRO A 601 8.13 74.63 28.67
N ARG A 602 8.92 74.57 27.58
CA ARG A 602 9.98 75.57 27.23
C ARG A 602 10.45 75.44 25.77
N LYS A 603 10.58 76.58 25.08
CA LYS A 603 11.15 76.81 23.72
C LYS A 603 12.70 77.01 23.80
N PRO A 604 13.45 77.31 22.70
CA PRO A 604 13.78 76.50 21.51
C PRO A 604 15.30 76.55 21.10
N THR A 605 15.63 75.91 19.95
CA THR A 605 16.78 76.12 18.99
C THR A 605 18.22 75.63 19.32
N PRO A 606 19.12 75.41 18.32
CA PRO A 606 18.97 74.82 16.96
C PRO A 606 20.13 73.87 16.49
N ALA A 607 19.89 73.22 15.34
CA ALA A 607 20.75 72.60 14.29
C ALA A 607 22.29 72.49 14.40
N LEU A 608 22.84 71.37 13.87
CA LEU A 608 23.90 71.33 12.84
C LEU A 608 24.20 69.89 12.33
N ASP A 609 23.89 69.69 11.04
CA ASP A 609 24.54 68.95 9.94
C ASP A 609 25.47 67.75 10.18
N LEU A 610 25.22 66.67 9.41
CA LEU A 610 26.08 66.33 8.25
C LEU A 610 25.52 65.13 7.45
N GLU A 611 25.13 65.43 6.21
CA GLU A 611 24.85 64.48 5.13
C GLU A 611 26.13 63.74 4.67
N ARG A 612 25.98 62.45 4.33
CA ARG A 612 26.75 61.79 3.27
C ARG A 612 25.83 60.83 2.50
N SER A 613 25.77 61.03 1.19
CA SER A 613 24.99 60.29 0.17
C SER A 613 25.51 58.86 -0.09
N PRO A 614 24.71 57.97 -0.69
CA PRO A 614 25.05 56.56 -0.98
C PRO A 614 25.58 56.34 -2.41
N PRO A 615 26.20 55.17 -2.73
CA PRO A 615 26.50 54.79 -4.10
C PRO A 615 25.33 54.05 -4.79
N ALA A 616 25.40 54.08 -6.12
CA ALA A 616 24.34 53.86 -7.10
C ALA A 616 23.81 52.43 -7.26
N SER A 617 22.54 52.35 -7.65
CA SER A 617 21.79 51.17 -8.12
C SER A 617 22.12 50.82 -9.58
N ILE A 618 22.27 49.53 -9.87
CA ILE A 618 22.34 48.97 -11.23
C ILE A 618 20.91 48.72 -11.71
N ASP A 619 20.61 49.24 -12.91
CA ASP A 619 19.34 49.15 -13.62
C ASP A 619 19.33 47.88 -14.50
N TRP A 620 18.31 47.04 -14.33
CA TRP A 620 18.17 45.73 -14.98
C TRP A 620 17.17 45.72 -16.15
N ASP A 621 16.60 46.87 -16.55
CA ASP A 621 15.56 46.93 -17.59
C ASP A 621 16.07 47.23 -19.01
N ALA A 622 17.31 46.88 -19.32
CA ALA A 622 17.85 47.01 -20.68
C ALA A 622 18.55 45.73 -21.12
N LEU A 623 17.78 44.68 -21.46
CA LEU A 623 18.20 43.63 -22.40
C LEU A 623 17.04 42.68 -22.73
N GLN A 624 16.23 43.07 -23.73
CA GLN A 624 15.42 42.11 -24.48
C GLN A 624 15.65 42.33 -25.99
N TRP A 625 16.34 41.32 -26.56
CA TRP A 625 16.36 40.84 -27.96
C TRP A 625 17.00 41.70 -29.06
N ASP A 626 18.09 41.18 -29.64
CA ASP A 626 18.06 40.87 -31.08
C ASP A 626 18.89 39.63 -31.43
N PHE A 627 18.23 38.69 -32.09
CA PHE A 627 18.64 37.31 -32.35
C PHE A 627 19.07 37.23 -33.83
N ALA A 628 20.21 37.83 -34.22
CA ALA A 628 20.63 37.82 -35.63
C ALA A 628 22.13 37.92 -35.95
N GLU A 629 23.06 38.05 -34.98
CA GLU A 629 24.49 38.27 -35.29
C GLU A 629 25.47 37.31 -34.58
N ILE A 630 25.03 36.11 -34.16
CA ILE A 630 25.92 35.04 -33.63
C ILE A 630 25.75 33.77 -34.48
N LEU A 631 26.08 33.92 -35.76
CA LEU A 631 26.43 32.84 -36.68
C LEU A 631 27.65 33.28 -37.49
N ARG A 632 28.76 33.61 -36.82
CA ARG A 632 30.05 33.92 -37.44
C ARG A 632 31.24 33.82 -36.47
N GLN A 633 31.44 32.62 -35.89
CA GLN A 633 32.75 32.02 -35.59
C GLN A 633 32.59 30.56 -35.20
#